data_AF-A0AA44AQ62-F1
#
_entry.id   AF-A0AA44AQ62-F1
#
_cell.length_a   1.000
_cell.length_b   1.000
_cell.length_c   1.000
_cell.angle_alpha   90.00
_cell.angle_beta   90.00
_cell.angle_gamma   90.00
#
_symmetry.space_group_name_H-M   'P 1'
#
loop_
_entity.id
_entity.type
_entity.pdbx_description
1 polymer ?
#
loop_
_entity_poly.entity_id
_entity_poly.type
_entity_poly.pdbx_seq_one_letter_code
_entity_poly.pdbx_strand_id
1 'polypeptide(L)'
;MKPCHVILILILCLLCFLAGRYTKKAEVKLVCKIDTFVRVDTLRERVPYPVYETVIQTVPEMFPVYITLSGDTVREPIFVPIRITQKEYLTDDYHIWVSGYNAQLDSASIFRKTIYVTEKVKARRWGIGITAGYGIGRDGLSPYVGIGGYYRIW
;
A
#
# COMPACT_ATOMS: atom_id res chain seq x y z
N MET A 1 35.20 -58.08 1.19
CA MET A 1 35.26 -57.23 2.40
C MET A 1 34.48 -57.93 3.50
N LYS A 2 35.01 -58.03 4.73
CA LYS A 2 34.29 -58.68 5.83
C LYS A 2 32.98 -57.90 6.11
N PRO A 3 31.85 -58.56 6.37
CA PRO A 3 30.55 -57.90 6.57
C PRO A 3 30.58 -56.85 7.69
N CYS A 4 31.44 -57.03 8.69
CA CYS A 4 31.70 -56.05 9.74
C CYS A 4 32.17 -54.67 9.21
N HIS A 5 32.97 -54.62 8.15
CA HIS A 5 33.42 -53.34 7.59
C HIS A 5 32.29 -52.59 6.87
N VAL A 6 31.38 -53.33 6.23
CA VAL A 6 30.21 -52.74 5.54
C VAL A 6 29.25 -52.13 6.56
N ILE A 7 29.03 -52.81 7.68
CA ILE A 7 28.18 -52.33 8.78
C ILE A 7 28.77 -51.06 9.41
N LEU A 8 30.09 -51.01 9.61
CA LEU A 8 30.78 -49.86 10.22
C LEU A 8 30.70 -48.61 9.32
N ILE A 9 30.82 -48.78 8.01
CA ILE A 9 30.67 -47.68 7.03
C ILE A 9 29.22 -47.16 7.02
N LEU A 10 28.21 -48.05 7.08
CA LEU A 10 26.81 -47.63 7.14
C LEU A 10 26.50 -46.83 8.41
N ILE A 11 27.03 -47.25 9.57
CA ILE A 11 26.84 -46.53 10.84
C ILE A 11 27.49 -45.14 10.78
N LEU A 12 28.70 -45.03 10.21
CA LEU A 12 29.38 -43.75 10.04
C LEU A 12 28.57 -42.79 9.14
N CYS A 13 28.05 -43.28 8.02
CA CYS A 13 27.19 -42.49 7.12
C CYS A 13 25.92 -42.01 7.81
N LEU A 14 25.29 -42.86 8.64
CA LEU A 14 24.06 -42.53 9.37
C LEU A 14 24.31 -41.45 10.44
N LEU A 15 25.44 -41.54 11.15
CA LEU A 15 25.90 -40.53 12.11
C LEU A 15 26.18 -39.18 11.44
N CYS A 16 26.88 -39.17 10.29
CA CYS A 16 27.11 -37.94 9.52
C CYS A 16 25.80 -37.31 9.03
N PHE A 17 24.83 -38.12 8.60
CA PHE A 17 23.52 -37.64 8.16
C PHE A 17 22.71 -37.03 9.30
N LEU A 18 22.69 -37.67 10.48
CA LEU A 18 22.01 -37.16 11.68
C LEU A 18 22.67 -35.87 12.19
N ALA A 19 23.99 -35.79 12.21
CA ALA A 19 24.73 -34.57 12.56
C ALA A 19 24.44 -33.42 11.59
N GLY A 20 24.37 -33.70 10.28
CA GLY A 20 23.97 -32.71 9.27
C GLY A 20 22.52 -32.24 9.41
N ARG A 21 21.61 -33.09 9.89
CA ARG A 21 20.21 -32.72 10.19
C ARG A 21 20.08 -31.88 11.46
N TYR A 22 20.85 -32.19 12.50
CA TYR A 22 20.83 -31.44 13.77
C TYR A 22 21.47 -30.05 13.66
N THR A 23 22.43 -29.88 12.75
CA THR A 23 23.11 -28.59 12.52
C THR A 23 22.31 -27.62 11.64
N LYS A 24 21.22 -28.05 11.01
CA LYS A 24 20.34 -27.20 10.20
C LYS A 24 19.17 -26.63 11.01
N LYS A 25 19.46 -25.78 11.98
CA LYS A 25 18.53 -24.77 12.52
C LYS A 25 19.27 -23.51 12.93
N ALA A 26 19.97 -22.88 11.99
CA ALA A 26 20.07 -21.43 12.03
C ALA A 26 18.79 -20.93 11.37
N GLU A 27 17.78 -20.63 12.18
CA GLU A 27 16.70 -19.76 11.74
C GLU A 27 17.37 -18.46 11.31
N VAL A 28 17.61 -18.32 10.01
CA VAL A 28 17.90 -17.03 9.40
C VAL A 28 16.64 -16.24 9.67
N LYS A 29 16.65 -15.47 10.77
CA LYS A 29 15.73 -14.37 11.02
C LYS A 29 15.93 -13.42 9.85
N LEU A 30 15.25 -13.70 8.75
CA LEU A 30 14.93 -12.72 7.72
C LEU A 30 14.06 -11.71 8.45
N VAL A 31 14.71 -10.79 9.17
CA VAL A 31 14.14 -9.51 9.51
C VAL A 31 13.95 -8.84 8.16
N CYS A 32 12.80 -9.12 7.55
CA CYS A 32 12.32 -8.38 6.42
C CYS A 32 12.21 -6.94 6.92
N LYS A 33 13.25 -6.15 6.67
CA LYS A 33 13.25 -4.72 6.94
C LYS A 33 12.25 -4.15 5.96
N ILE A 34 11.05 -3.85 6.46
CA ILE A 34 9.99 -3.26 5.66
C ILE A 34 10.41 -1.82 5.40
N ASP A 35 11.09 -1.59 4.27
CA ASP A 35 11.35 -0.24 3.79
C ASP A 35 10.03 0.35 3.34
N THR A 36 9.51 1.28 4.14
CA THR A 36 8.22 1.91 3.85
C THR A 36 8.49 3.09 2.93
N PHE A 37 8.39 2.89 1.61
CA PHE A 37 8.51 3.96 0.64
C PHE A 37 7.19 4.70 0.51
N VAL A 38 7.10 5.91 1.05
CA VAL A 38 5.95 6.79 0.88
C VAL A 38 6.11 7.53 -0.44
N ARG A 39 5.44 7.04 -1.48
CA ARG A 39 5.32 7.74 -2.77
C ARG A 39 4.12 8.68 -2.72
N VAL A 40 4.35 9.97 -2.86
CA VAL A 40 3.28 10.97 -2.99
C VAL A 40 3.14 11.30 -4.48
N ASP A 41 2.14 10.73 -5.14
CA ASP A 41 1.80 11.09 -6.51
C ASP A 41 0.89 12.34 -6.48
N THR A 42 1.31 13.42 -7.15
CA THR A 42 0.48 14.62 -7.34
C THR A 42 -0.21 14.55 -8.69
N LEU A 43 -1.53 14.32 -8.70
CA LEU A 43 -2.33 14.48 -9.92
C LEU A 43 -2.70 15.95 -10.09
N ARG A 44 -2.36 16.52 -11.24
CA ARG A 44 -2.67 17.92 -11.57
C ARG A 44 -3.84 17.93 -12.55
N GLU A 45 -5.04 18.06 -12.02
CA GLU A 45 -6.25 18.18 -12.82
C GLU A 45 -6.43 19.63 -13.30
N ARG A 46 -7.09 19.83 -14.44
CA ARG A 46 -7.47 21.18 -14.88
C ARG A 46 -8.47 21.74 -13.88
N VAL A 47 -8.25 22.97 -13.43
CA VAL A 47 -9.13 23.66 -12.48
C VAL A 47 -10.56 23.65 -13.04
N PRO A 48 -11.53 23.00 -12.36
CA PRO A 48 -12.91 22.99 -12.82
C PRO A 48 -13.50 24.40 -12.73
N TYR A 49 -14.49 24.70 -13.58
CA TYR A 49 -15.29 25.90 -13.40
C TYR A 49 -16.17 25.76 -12.14
N PRO A 50 -16.34 26.83 -11.35
CA PRO A 50 -17.23 26.79 -10.21
C PRO A 50 -18.66 26.55 -10.68
N VAL A 51 -19.39 25.69 -9.97
CA VAL A 51 -20.79 25.40 -10.26
C VAL A 51 -21.66 26.57 -9.80
N TYR A 52 -21.35 27.12 -8.62
CA TYR A 52 -22.03 28.27 -8.05
C TYR A 52 -21.03 29.32 -7.59
N GLU A 53 -21.40 30.59 -7.80
CA GLU A 53 -20.70 31.75 -7.27
C GLU A 53 -21.70 32.63 -6.52
N THR A 54 -21.48 32.81 -5.22
CA THR A 54 -22.38 33.57 -4.34
C THR A 54 -21.61 34.70 -3.67
N VAL A 55 -22.21 35.89 -3.55
CA VAL A 55 -21.60 36.99 -2.77
C VAL A 55 -22.04 36.82 -1.32
N ILE A 56 -21.11 36.50 -0.42
CA ILE A 56 -21.43 36.30 1.00
C ILE A 56 -21.37 37.63 1.76
N GLN A 57 -20.35 38.43 1.47
CA GLN A 57 -20.02 39.60 2.29
C GLN A 57 -19.47 40.72 1.41
N THR A 58 -19.71 41.95 1.82
CA THR A 58 -19.02 43.13 1.27
C THR A 58 -18.25 43.80 2.40
N VAL A 59 -16.93 43.89 2.26
CA VAL A 59 -16.03 44.46 3.27
C VAL A 59 -15.42 45.74 2.71
N PRO A 60 -15.48 46.88 3.44
CA PRO A 60 -14.78 48.08 3.04
C PRO A 60 -13.29 47.95 3.35
N GLU A 61 -12.43 48.05 2.34
CA GLU A 61 -10.98 48.10 2.53
C GLU A 61 -10.42 49.48 2.17
N MET A 62 -9.41 49.92 2.91
CA MET A 62 -8.72 51.18 2.65
C MET A 62 -7.65 51.00 1.59
N PHE A 63 -7.81 51.67 0.45
CA PHE A 63 -6.79 51.74 -0.59
C PHE A 63 -6.11 53.11 -0.57
N PRO A 64 -4.76 53.16 -0.58
CA PRO A 64 -4.06 54.43 -0.73
C PRO A 64 -4.17 54.90 -2.18
N VAL A 65 -4.75 56.07 -2.39
CA VAL A 65 -4.76 56.75 -3.68
C VAL A 65 -3.76 57.90 -3.64
N TYR A 66 -2.95 58.02 -4.68
CA TYR A 66 -1.99 59.09 -4.84
C TYR A 66 -2.56 60.13 -5.80
N ILE A 67 -2.85 61.31 -5.29
CA ILE A 67 -3.38 62.42 -6.06
C ILE A 67 -2.23 63.39 -6.31
N THR A 68 -1.93 63.67 -7.57
CA THR A 68 -0.92 64.66 -7.96
C THR A 68 -1.61 66.00 -8.18
N LEU A 69 -1.31 66.98 -7.33
CA LEU A 69 -1.82 68.33 -7.46
C LEU A 69 -0.63 69.28 -7.59
N SER A 70 -0.49 69.89 -8.76
CA SER A 70 0.46 70.99 -9.00
C SER A 70 1.92 70.72 -8.60
N GLY A 71 2.38 69.47 -8.69
CA GLY A 71 3.75 69.06 -8.37
C GLY A 71 3.90 68.29 -7.05
N ASP A 72 2.90 68.36 -6.16
CA ASP A 72 2.89 67.61 -4.90
C ASP A 72 2.09 66.32 -5.03
N THR A 73 2.60 65.23 -4.43
CA THR A 73 1.91 63.93 -4.36
C THR A 73 1.30 63.77 -2.98
N VAL A 74 -0.03 63.86 -2.90
CA VAL A 74 -0.77 63.65 -1.64
C VAL A 74 -1.28 62.21 -1.61
N ARG A 75 -1.14 61.53 -0.46
CA ARG A 75 -1.63 60.17 -0.23
C ARG A 75 -2.93 60.24 0.59
N GLU A 76 -4.06 59.94 -0.05
CA GLU A 76 -5.37 59.89 0.61
C GLU A 76 -5.93 58.46 0.58
N PRO A 77 -6.28 57.86 1.73
CA PRO A 77 -6.93 56.55 1.76
C PRO A 77 -8.43 56.68 1.42
N ILE A 78 -8.91 55.88 0.48
CA ILE A 78 -10.34 55.77 0.12
C ILE A 78 -10.85 54.38 0.49
N PHE A 79 -12.09 54.31 0.99
CA PHE A 79 -12.78 53.05 1.27
C PHE A 79 -13.40 52.49 -0.01
N VAL A 80 -12.95 51.31 -0.43
CA VAL A 80 -13.52 50.59 -1.57
C VAL A 80 -14.34 49.40 -1.05
N PRO A 81 -15.64 49.30 -1.39
CA PRO A 81 -16.46 48.17 -1.00
C PRO A 81 -16.11 46.96 -1.86
N ILE A 82 -15.47 45.98 -1.25
CA ILE A 82 -15.07 44.76 -1.93
C ILE A 82 -16.05 43.65 -1.65
N ARG A 83 -16.49 42.97 -2.71
CA ARG A 83 -17.37 41.81 -2.61
C ARG A 83 -16.54 40.55 -2.45
N ILE A 84 -16.76 39.84 -1.36
CA ILE A 84 -16.20 38.51 -1.11
C ILE A 84 -17.16 37.49 -1.73
N THR A 85 -16.69 36.76 -2.74
CA THR A 85 -17.47 35.69 -3.38
C THR A 85 -17.09 34.32 -2.85
N GLN A 86 -18.06 33.43 -2.67
CA GLN A 86 -17.83 32.01 -2.47
C GLN A 86 -17.99 31.27 -3.78
N LYS A 87 -17.09 30.34 -4.05
CA LYS A 87 -17.10 29.47 -5.21
C LYS A 87 -17.20 28.02 -4.73
N GLU A 88 -18.20 27.33 -5.25
CA GLU A 88 -18.40 25.90 -5.04
C GLU A 88 -17.85 25.13 -6.24
N TYR A 89 -16.92 24.22 -5.97
CA TYR A 89 -16.34 23.31 -6.96
C TYR A 89 -16.79 21.90 -6.64
N LEU A 90 -17.63 21.34 -7.51
CA LEU A 90 -18.19 20.01 -7.36
C LEU A 90 -17.71 19.10 -8.51
N THR A 91 -17.21 17.93 -8.16
CA THR A 91 -16.77 16.87 -9.08
C THR A 91 -17.11 15.51 -8.45
N ASP A 92 -17.07 14.44 -9.24
CA ASP A 92 -17.37 13.08 -8.73
C ASP A 92 -16.45 12.62 -7.59
N ASP A 93 -15.21 13.14 -7.56
CA ASP A 93 -14.18 12.71 -6.61
C ASP A 93 -13.92 13.74 -5.49
N TYR A 94 -14.47 14.96 -5.58
CA TYR A 94 -14.31 15.98 -4.53
C TYR A 94 -15.37 17.07 -4.58
N HIS A 95 -15.55 17.72 -3.43
CA HIS A 95 -16.40 18.90 -3.24
C HIS A 95 -15.64 19.93 -2.41
N ILE A 96 -15.39 21.11 -2.98
CA ILE A 96 -14.54 22.16 -2.43
C ILE A 96 -15.27 23.50 -2.40
N TRP A 97 -15.13 24.25 -1.31
CA TRP A 97 -15.62 25.61 -1.15
C TRP A 97 -14.44 26.58 -1.00
N VAL A 98 -14.42 27.64 -1.79
CA VAL A 98 -13.38 28.68 -1.75
C VAL A 98 -14.04 30.05 -1.65
N SER A 99 -13.73 30.82 -0.60
CA SER A 99 -14.14 32.22 -0.46
C SER A 99 -13.07 33.15 -1.03
N GLY A 100 -13.47 34.31 -1.56
CA GLY A 100 -12.64 35.10 -2.47
C GLY A 100 -12.81 36.61 -2.38
N TYR A 101 -11.87 37.22 -1.67
CA TYR A 101 -11.17 38.47 -2.01
C TYR A 101 -9.69 38.38 -1.57
N ASN A 102 -9.44 37.70 -0.45
CA ASN A 102 -8.21 36.94 -0.21
C ASN A 102 -8.59 35.46 -0.28
N ALA A 103 -8.21 34.77 -1.36
CA ALA A 103 -8.69 33.42 -1.61
C ALA A 103 -8.37 32.47 -0.44
N GLN A 104 -9.40 31.97 0.23
CA GLN A 104 -9.28 31.05 1.35
C GLN A 104 -10.11 29.80 1.08
N LEU A 105 -9.52 28.65 1.39
CA LEU A 105 -10.22 27.38 1.34
C LEU A 105 -11.12 27.27 2.57
N ASP A 106 -12.43 27.26 2.35
CA ASP A 106 -13.41 27.14 3.43
C ASP A 106 -13.59 25.67 3.83
N SER A 107 -13.78 24.79 2.85
CA SER A 107 -13.88 23.36 3.08
C SER A 107 -13.46 22.52 1.86
N ALA A 108 -12.97 21.31 2.11
CA ALA A 108 -12.60 20.35 1.08
C ALA A 108 -12.99 18.93 1.51
N SER A 109 -13.94 18.34 0.79
CA SER A 109 -14.38 16.96 0.93
C SER A 109 -13.85 16.14 -0.23
N ILE A 110 -13.15 15.03 0.03
CA ILE A 110 -12.53 14.19 -1.00
C ILE A 110 -13.16 12.79 -0.94
N PHE A 111 -13.78 12.36 -2.02
CA PHE A 111 -14.46 11.08 -2.16
C PHE A 111 -13.53 10.05 -2.81
N ARG A 112 -12.75 9.34 -1.98
CA ARG A 112 -11.84 8.29 -2.48
C ARG A 112 -12.60 7.01 -2.84
N LYS A 113 -12.59 6.63 -4.12
CA LYS A 113 -13.06 5.31 -4.58
C LYS A 113 -12.02 4.25 -4.23
N THR A 114 -12.33 3.39 -3.25
CA THR A 114 -11.47 2.24 -2.91
C THR A 114 -11.94 1.03 -3.72
N ILE A 115 -11.14 0.60 -4.70
CA ILE A 115 -11.44 -0.59 -5.52
C ILE A 115 -10.70 -1.78 -4.90
N TYR A 116 -11.45 -2.73 -4.34
CA TYR A 116 -10.90 -3.98 -3.84
C TYR A 116 -10.80 -4.98 -4.99
N VAL A 117 -9.59 -5.18 -5.50
CA VAL A 117 -9.30 -6.28 -6.44
C VAL A 117 -8.86 -7.49 -5.62
N THR A 118 -9.81 -8.35 -5.28
CA THR A 118 -9.51 -9.62 -4.62
C THR A 118 -8.95 -10.59 -5.64
N GLU A 119 -7.62 -10.67 -5.76
CA GLU A 119 -7.00 -11.78 -6.46
C GLU A 119 -7.21 -13.06 -5.64
N LYS A 120 -8.05 -13.96 -6.16
CA LYS A 120 -8.15 -15.31 -5.62
C LYS A 120 -6.81 -16.00 -5.85
N VAL A 121 -6.00 -16.11 -4.80
CA VAL A 121 -4.78 -16.93 -4.80
C VAL A 121 -5.18 -18.31 -5.32
N LYS A 122 -4.64 -18.68 -6.50
CA LYS A 122 -4.93 -19.98 -7.10
C LYS A 122 -4.43 -21.06 -6.14
N ALA A 123 -5.35 -21.71 -5.43
CA ALA A 123 -5.02 -22.82 -4.55
C ALA A 123 -4.34 -23.91 -5.39
N ARG A 124 -3.13 -24.30 -4.98
CA ARG A 124 -2.39 -25.39 -5.61
C ARG A 124 -3.13 -26.71 -5.36
N ARG A 125 -3.75 -27.25 -6.41
CA ARG A 125 -4.65 -28.42 -6.33
C ARG A 125 -3.93 -29.77 -6.28
N TRP A 126 -2.63 -29.81 -6.57
CA TRP A 126 -1.85 -31.05 -6.62
C TRP A 126 -0.53 -30.90 -5.85
N GLY A 127 -0.16 -31.97 -5.13
CA GLY A 127 1.07 -32.06 -4.37
C GLY A 127 1.68 -33.45 -4.48
N ILE A 128 3.00 -33.53 -4.24
CA ILE A 128 3.74 -34.79 -4.16
C ILE A 128 4.28 -34.87 -2.74
N GLY A 129 4.00 -35.98 -2.06
CA GLY A 129 4.43 -36.24 -0.69
C GLY A 129 5.12 -37.59 -0.57
N ILE A 130 5.93 -37.73 0.48
CA ILE A 130 6.49 -39.02 0.87
C ILE A 130 5.47 -39.67 1.80
N THR A 131 5.06 -40.89 1.46
CA THR A 131 4.14 -41.69 2.28
C THR A 131 4.93 -42.83 2.91
N ALA A 132 4.64 -43.12 4.18
CA ALA A 132 5.16 -44.28 4.86
C ALA A 132 3.99 -45.06 5.45
N GLY A 133 4.00 -46.39 5.32
CA GLY A 133 2.91 -47.24 5.77
C GLY A 133 3.39 -48.66 6.07
N TYR A 134 2.48 -49.48 6.58
CA TYR A 134 2.72 -50.88 6.90
C TYR A 134 1.90 -51.74 5.95
N GLY A 135 2.55 -52.60 5.17
CA GLY A 135 1.90 -53.40 4.13
C GLY A 135 2.34 -54.86 4.16
N ILE A 136 1.66 -55.71 3.41
CA ILE A 136 2.06 -57.11 3.23
C ILE A 136 3.11 -57.18 2.12
N GLY A 137 4.35 -57.47 2.50
CA GLY A 137 5.47 -57.77 1.60
C GLY A 137 5.71 -59.27 1.47
N ARG A 138 6.74 -59.65 0.70
CA ARG A 138 7.10 -61.07 0.45
C ARG A 138 7.43 -61.85 1.73
N ASP A 139 7.88 -61.17 2.78
CA ASP A 139 8.29 -61.77 4.07
C ASP A 139 7.32 -61.45 5.22
N GLY A 140 6.06 -61.06 4.92
CA GLY A 140 5.04 -60.72 5.92
C GLY A 140 4.77 -59.21 6.02
N LEU A 141 4.26 -58.74 7.17
CA LEU A 141 3.95 -57.33 7.38
C LEU A 141 5.24 -56.50 7.44
N SER A 142 5.55 -55.77 6.37
CA SER A 142 6.76 -54.97 6.24
C SER A 142 6.44 -53.47 6.09
N PRO A 143 7.26 -52.60 6.70
CA PRO A 143 7.13 -51.16 6.51
C PRO A 143 7.56 -50.79 5.08
N TYR A 144 6.82 -49.88 4.45
CA TYR A 144 7.17 -49.33 3.14
C TYR A 144 7.28 -47.80 3.22
N VAL A 145 8.14 -47.25 2.37
CA VAL A 145 8.26 -45.81 2.11
C VAL A 145 8.10 -45.62 0.61
N GLY A 146 7.16 -44.76 0.21
CA GLY A 146 6.82 -44.48 -1.18
C GLY A 146 6.68 -42.99 -1.45
N ILE A 147 6.58 -42.65 -2.73
CA ILE A 147 6.25 -41.29 -3.19
C ILE A 147 4.81 -41.34 -3.70
N GLY A 148 3.94 -40.51 -3.13
CA GLY A 148 2.53 -40.42 -3.48
C GLY A 148 2.17 -39.04 -4.00
N GLY A 149 1.42 -38.98 -5.10
CA GLY A 149 0.75 -37.77 -5.54
C GLY A 149 -0.61 -37.66 -4.86
N TYR A 150 -0.97 -36.47 -4.39
CA TYR A 150 -2.31 -36.19 -3.88
C TYR A 150 -2.92 -35.00 -4.61
N TYR A 151 -4.21 -35.11 -4.88
CA TYR A 151 -5.00 -34.06 -5.52
C TYR A 151 -6.11 -33.62 -4.57
N ARG A 152 -6.14 -32.33 -4.25
CA ARG A 152 -7.17 -31.75 -3.40
C ARG A 152 -8.35 -31.34 -4.26
N ILE A 153 -9.48 -32.01 -4.04
CA ILE A 153 -10.69 -31.84 -4.85
C ILE A 153 -11.49 -30.58 -4.43
N TRP A 154 -11.20 -30.02 -3.26
CA TRP A 154 -11.80 -28.78 -2.72
C TRP A 154 -10.81 -28.00 -1.85
#